data_AF-A0A6A5ABA1-F1
#
_entry.id   AF-A0A6A5ABA1-F1
#
_cell.length_a   1.000
_cell.length_b   1.000
_cell.length_c   1.000
_cell.angle_alpha   90.00
_cell.angle_beta   90.00
_cell.angle_gamma   90.00
#
_symmetry.space_group_name_H-M   'P 1'
#
loop_
_entity.id
_entity.type
_entity.pdbx_description
1 polymer ?
#
loop_
_entity_poly.entity_id
_entity_poly.type
_entity_poly.pdbx_seq_one_letter_code
_entity_poly.pdbx_strand_id
1 'polypeptide(L)'
;EPVSQLYHEILKRLDDSNDLVRKAACATYITFLRAAPRSHFRGTIIEYSMDALFVHLDDSDPDVQVERTCSLYCGFHDTAAVYQVLKETFAVDPDMLTKKATDHRSRHRSPYYCDKLLEL
;
A
#
# COMPACT_ATOMS: atom_id res chain seq x y z
N GLU A 1 -6.48 16.55 -15.68
CA GLU A 1 -5.07 16.48 -15.25
C GLU A 1 -4.44 15.22 -15.80
N PRO A 2 -3.14 15.18 -16.12
CA PRO A 2 -2.50 13.95 -16.54
C PRO A 2 -2.50 12.93 -15.40
N VAL A 3 -2.87 11.68 -15.69
CA VAL A 3 -2.93 10.54 -14.75
C VAL A 3 -1.64 10.38 -13.94
N SER A 4 -0.50 10.82 -14.50
CA SER A 4 0.81 10.82 -13.86
C SER A 4 0.97 11.80 -12.68
N GLN A 5 0.05 12.73 -12.46
CA GLN A 5 0.10 13.62 -11.28
C GLN A 5 -0.76 13.08 -10.12
N LEU A 6 -1.82 12.33 -10.46
CA LEU A 6 -2.81 11.87 -9.47
C LEU A 6 -2.24 10.83 -8.51
N TYR A 7 -1.40 9.90 -8.98
CA TYR A 7 -0.84 8.85 -8.12
C TYR A 7 -0.04 9.46 -6.96
N HIS A 8 0.73 10.51 -7.23
CA HIS A 8 1.58 11.17 -6.26
C HIS A 8 0.74 11.95 -5.23
N GLU A 9 -0.32 12.62 -5.67
CA GLU A 9 -1.23 13.33 -4.76
C GLU A 9 -2.02 12.39 -3.83
N ILE A 10 -2.38 11.19 -4.30
CA ILE A 10 -3.02 10.19 -3.46
C ILE A 10 -2.02 9.65 -2.42
N LEU A 11 -0.80 9.30 -2.83
CA LEU A 11 0.22 8.75 -1.92
C LEU A 11 0.60 9.74 -0.81
N LYS A 12 0.67 11.04 -1.11
CA LYS A 12 0.90 12.09 -0.09
C LYS A 12 -0.12 12.11 1.03
N ARG A 13 -1.33 11.56 0.83
CA ARG A 13 -2.36 11.49 1.89
C ARG A 13 -2.09 10.38 2.90
N LEU A 14 -1.11 9.50 2.65
CA LEU A 14 -0.67 8.49 3.63
C LEU A 14 0.15 9.10 4.78
N ASP A 15 0.72 10.30 4.59
CA ASP A 15 1.40 11.07 5.65
C ASP A 15 0.43 11.87 6.54
N ASP A 16 -0.89 11.75 6.33
CA ASP A 16 -1.88 12.52 7.09
C ASP A 16 -1.98 12.05 8.54
N SER A 17 -2.16 13.00 9.47
CA SER A 17 -2.37 12.73 10.89
C SER A 17 -3.66 11.97 11.22
N ASN A 18 -4.63 11.96 10.30
CA ASN A 18 -5.92 11.31 10.47
C ASN A 18 -5.98 9.97 9.75
N ASP A 19 -6.14 8.89 10.52
CA ASP A 19 -6.26 7.51 10.01
C ASP A 19 -7.37 7.36 8.96
N LEU A 20 -8.50 8.07 9.11
CA LEU A 20 -9.57 7.99 8.11
C LEU A 20 -9.13 8.53 6.75
N VAL A 21 -8.28 9.57 6.73
CA VAL A 21 -7.70 10.11 5.51
C VAL A 21 -6.73 9.11 4.90
N ARG A 22 -5.85 8.50 5.72
CA ARG A 22 -4.90 7.47 5.26
C ARG A 22 -5.64 6.25 4.67
N LYS A 23 -6.71 5.78 5.30
CA LYS A 23 -7.56 4.68 4.80
C LYS A 23 -8.27 5.04 3.50
N ALA A 24 -8.85 6.24 3.43
CA ALA A 24 -9.51 6.71 2.21
C ALA A 24 -8.51 6.82 1.06
N ALA A 25 -7.27 7.26 1.33
CA ALA A 25 -6.20 7.29 0.35
C ALA A 25 -5.85 5.90 -0.17
N CYS A 26 -5.72 4.90 0.70
CA CYS A 26 -5.49 3.50 0.30
C CYS A 26 -6.62 2.97 -0.61
N ALA A 27 -7.88 3.16 -0.21
CA ALA A 27 -9.03 2.73 -1.01
C ALA A 27 -9.11 3.45 -2.36
N THR A 28 -8.79 4.74 -2.38
CA THR A 28 -8.70 5.55 -3.59
C THR A 28 -7.59 5.04 -4.50
N TYR A 29 -6.42 4.68 -3.96
CA TYR A 29 -5.30 4.16 -4.73
C TYR A 29 -5.62 2.82 -5.40
N ILE A 30 -6.29 1.91 -4.68
CA ILE A 30 -6.80 0.65 -5.26
C ILE A 30 -7.73 0.94 -6.44
N THR A 31 -8.68 1.87 -6.24
CA THR A 31 -9.62 2.25 -7.29
C THR A 31 -8.89 2.87 -8.49
N PHE A 32 -7.88 3.70 -8.23
CA PHE A 32 -7.02 4.30 -9.25
C PHE A 32 -6.27 3.25 -10.08
N LEU A 33 -5.65 2.25 -9.45
CA LEU A 33 -4.97 1.14 -10.15
C LEU A 33 -5.94 0.28 -10.99
N ARG A 34 -7.22 0.25 -10.62
CA ARG A 34 -8.26 -0.49 -11.35
C ARG A 34 -8.95 0.34 -12.44
N ALA A 35 -8.80 1.66 -12.42
CA ALA A 35 -9.48 2.58 -13.34
C ALA A 35 -8.88 2.58 -14.76
N ALA A 36 -7.70 2.00 -14.96
CA ALA A 36 -7.04 1.92 -16.25
C ALA A 36 -6.32 0.56 -16.44
N PRO A 37 -5.94 0.19 -17.67
CA PRO A 37 -5.13 -0.99 -17.91
C PRO A 37 -3.84 -0.97 -17.08
N ARG A 38 -3.54 -2.10 -16.43
CA ARG A 38 -2.41 -2.20 -15.49
C ARG A 38 -1.05 -1.87 -16.12
N SER A 39 -0.90 -2.11 -17.42
CA SER A 39 0.30 -1.74 -18.19
C SER A 39 0.62 -0.24 -18.12
N HIS A 40 -0.37 0.63 -17.90
CA HIS A 40 -0.18 2.08 -17.82
C HIS A 40 0.53 2.53 -16.52
N PHE A 41 0.57 1.66 -15.50
CA PHE A 41 1.19 1.98 -14.22
C PHE A 41 2.61 1.40 -14.09
N ARG A 42 3.11 0.62 -15.06
CA ARG A 42 4.45 0.03 -14.99
C ARG A 42 5.57 1.06 -15.05
N GLY A 43 6.77 0.65 -14.64
CA GLY A 43 7.96 1.51 -14.59
C GLY A 43 7.93 2.45 -13.39
N THR A 44 8.31 3.71 -13.58
CA THR A 44 8.54 4.67 -12.50
C THR A 44 7.33 4.87 -11.57
N ILE A 45 6.10 4.78 -12.09
CA ILE A 45 4.88 4.97 -11.29
C ILE A 45 4.80 3.88 -10.22
N ILE A 46 4.77 2.60 -10.62
CA ILE A 46 4.64 1.50 -9.67
C ILE A 46 5.85 1.37 -8.74
N GLU A 47 7.06 1.64 -9.26
CA GLU A 47 8.28 1.63 -8.45
C GLU A 47 8.20 2.63 -7.30
N TYR A 48 7.90 3.90 -7.62
CA TYR A 48 7.73 4.94 -6.61
C TYR A 48 6.58 4.62 -5.64
N SER A 49 5.48 4.10 -6.18
CA SER A 49 4.31 3.74 -5.36
C SER A 49 4.66 2.70 -4.32
N MET A 50 5.34 1.64 -4.73
CA MET A 50 5.75 0.59 -3.82
C MET A 50 6.75 1.11 -2.78
N ASP A 51 7.72 1.96 -3.16
CA ASP A 51 8.65 2.57 -2.19
C ASP A 51 7.91 3.34 -1.09
N ALA A 52 6.95 4.19 -1.47
CA ALA A 52 6.12 4.91 -0.51
C ALA A 52 5.29 3.95 0.35
N LEU A 53 4.62 2.97 -0.26
CA LEU A 53 3.77 2.01 0.44
C LEU A 53 4.56 1.14 1.42
N PHE A 54 5.77 0.68 1.08
CA PHE A 54 6.59 -0.10 2.01
C PHE A 54 7.04 0.72 3.23
N VAL A 55 7.31 2.02 3.08
CA VAL A 55 7.58 2.90 4.23
C VAL A 55 6.38 2.93 5.18
N HIS A 56 5.17 3.12 4.67
CA HIS A 56 3.96 3.13 5.51
C HIS A 56 3.55 1.75 6.03
N LEU A 57 3.99 0.66 5.37
CA LEU A 57 3.79 -0.70 5.86
C LEU A 57 4.59 -0.98 7.14
N ASP A 58 5.74 -0.31 7.32
CA ASP A 58 6.58 -0.43 8.51
C ASP A 58 6.18 0.51 9.66
N ASP A 59 5.35 1.53 9.38
CA ASP A 59 4.99 2.51 10.38
C ASP A 59 4.17 1.87 11.51
N SER A 60 4.62 2.11 12.74
CA SER A 60 4.13 1.43 13.93
C SER A 60 3.08 2.29 14.61
N ASP A 61 1.84 2.15 14.16
CA ASP A 61 0.73 2.38 15.08
C ASP A 61 0.40 1.05 15.79
N PRO A 62 0.66 0.92 17.10
CA PRO A 62 0.50 -0.35 17.82
C PRO A 62 -0.95 -0.87 17.92
N ASP A 63 -1.97 -0.12 17.48
CA ASP A 63 -3.32 -0.68 17.35
C ASP A 63 -3.45 -1.69 16.18
N VAL A 64 -2.42 -1.85 15.34
CA VAL A 64 -2.36 -2.71 14.13
C VAL A 64 -2.50 -4.21 14.40
N GLN A 65 -2.27 -4.68 15.62
CA GLN A 65 -2.24 -6.12 15.91
C GLN A 65 -3.56 -6.72 16.37
N VAL A 66 -4.63 -5.95 16.44
CA VAL A 66 -5.92 -6.47 16.90
C VAL A 66 -6.90 -6.54 15.73
N GLU A 67 -6.95 -7.72 15.12
CA GLU A 67 -7.99 -8.29 14.25
C GLU A 67 -9.40 -8.31 14.91
N ARG A 68 -9.67 -7.46 15.91
CA ARG A 68 -10.90 -7.46 16.68
C ARG A 68 -11.27 -6.02 17.02
N THR A 69 -12.35 -5.54 16.39
CA THR A 69 -13.16 -4.35 16.72
C THR A 69 -13.13 -3.24 15.66
N CYS A 70 -13.47 -3.56 14.41
CA CYS A 70 -14.17 -2.57 13.57
C CYS A 70 -15.00 -3.23 12.47
N SER A 71 -15.88 -4.15 12.88
CA SER A 71 -16.78 -4.86 11.96
C SER A 71 -18.01 -4.06 11.54
N LEU A 72 -18.13 -2.76 11.81
CA LEU A 72 -19.40 -2.06 11.52
C LEU A 72 -19.39 -0.78 10.68
N TYR A 73 -18.28 -0.08 10.41
CA TYR A 73 -18.34 1.06 9.46
C TYR A 73 -17.11 1.29 8.58
N CYS A 74 -15.95 0.70 8.86
CA CYS A 74 -14.74 0.82 8.03
C CYS A 74 -13.69 -0.21 8.50
N GLY A 75 -13.87 -1.48 8.13
CA GLY A 75 -13.08 -2.62 8.65
C GLY A 75 -11.64 -2.73 8.14
N PHE A 76 -10.85 -1.65 8.20
CA PHE A 76 -9.43 -1.67 7.83
C PHE A 76 -8.56 -0.93 8.85
N HIS A 77 -7.49 -1.59 9.27
CA HIS A 77 -6.33 -0.94 9.88
C HIS A 77 -5.48 -0.28 8.79
N ASP A 78 -4.79 0.81 9.06
CA ASP A 78 -3.88 1.48 8.11
C ASP A 78 -2.84 0.54 7.50
N THR A 79 -2.09 -0.22 8.30
CA THR A 79 -1.12 -1.19 7.78
C THR A 79 -1.79 -2.29 6.98
N ALA A 80 -2.99 -2.74 7.40
CA ALA A 80 -3.78 -3.68 6.63
C ALA A 80 -4.22 -3.06 5.28
N ALA A 81 -4.55 -1.77 5.27
CA ALA A 81 -5.01 -1.06 4.07
C ALA A 81 -3.85 -0.91 3.09
N VAL A 82 -2.67 -0.50 3.56
CA VAL A 82 -1.42 -0.43 2.79
C VAL A 82 -1.05 -1.81 2.23
N TYR A 83 -1.16 -2.87 3.04
CA TYR A 83 -0.95 -4.25 2.58
C TYR A 83 -1.92 -4.63 1.44
N GLN A 84 -3.20 -4.26 1.50
CA GLN A 84 -4.11 -4.50 0.36
C GLN A 84 -3.71 -3.71 -0.87
N VAL A 85 -3.23 -2.47 -0.72
CA VAL A 85 -2.73 -1.72 -1.88
C VAL A 85 -1.54 -2.45 -2.51
N LEU A 86 -0.59 -2.94 -1.72
CA LEU A 86 0.55 -3.73 -2.20
C LEU A 86 0.12 -5.05 -2.88
N LYS A 87 -0.96 -5.68 -2.42
CA LYS A 87 -1.53 -6.82 -3.16
C LYS A 87 -2.07 -6.43 -4.54
N GLU A 88 -2.67 -5.25 -4.68
CA GLU A 88 -3.13 -4.77 -5.97
C GLU A 88 -1.98 -4.40 -6.91
N THR A 89 -0.82 -3.98 -6.37
CA THR A 89 0.36 -3.69 -7.18
C THR A 89 1.05 -4.95 -7.72
N PHE A 90 0.89 -6.11 -7.07
CA PHE A 90 1.33 -7.42 -7.61
C PHE A 90 0.79 -7.66 -9.02
N ALA A 91 -0.46 -7.23 -9.21
CA ALA A 91 -1.18 -7.38 -10.45
C ALA A 91 -0.63 -6.50 -11.60
N VAL A 92 0.17 -5.48 -11.26
CA VAL A 92 0.86 -4.55 -12.17
C VAL A 92 2.28 -5.03 -12.47
N ASP A 93 3.05 -5.32 -11.42
CA ASP A 93 4.44 -5.75 -11.54
C ASP A 93 4.85 -6.70 -10.38
N PRO A 94 4.68 -8.03 -10.55
CA PRO A 94 4.93 -8.99 -9.47
C PRO A 94 6.42 -9.13 -9.15
N ASP A 95 7.29 -9.02 -10.16
CA ASP A 95 8.75 -9.12 -9.98
C ASP A 95 9.27 -7.94 -9.14
N MET A 96 8.80 -6.73 -9.44
CA MET A 96 9.14 -5.54 -8.66
C MET A 96 8.63 -5.63 -7.21
N LEU A 97 7.39 -6.12 -7.01
CA LEU A 97 6.86 -6.31 -5.66
C LEU A 97 7.72 -7.28 -4.86
N THR A 98 8.07 -8.42 -5.45
CA THR A 98 8.90 -9.46 -4.81
C THR A 98 10.27 -8.91 -4.43
N LYS A 99 10.90 -8.17 -5.34
CA LYS A 99 12.19 -7.52 -5.10
C LYS A 99 12.11 -6.55 -3.92
N LYS A 100 11.14 -5.63 -3.95
CA LYS A 100 10.98 -4.63 -2.88
C LYS A 100 10.58 -5.27 -1.55
N ALA A 101 9.69 -6.26 -1.54
CA ALA A 101 9.34 -7.00 -0.33
C ALA A 101 10.57 -7.67 0.29
N THR A 102 11.43 -8.29 -0.53
CA THR A 102 12.69 -8.88 -0.08
C THR A 102 13.65 -7.83 0.49
N ASP A 103 13.81 -6.71 -0.21
CA ASP A 103 14.72 -5.62 0.19
C ASP A 103 14.29 -4.96 1.51
N HIS A 104 12.98 -4.83 1.73
CA HIS A 104 12.38 -4.19 2.90
C HIS A 104 12.22 -5.15 4.10
N ARG A 105 12.09 -6.45 3.85
CA ARG A 105 11.94 -7.50 4.87
C ARG A 105 12.94 -7.41 6.02
N SER A 106 14.21 -7.12 5.73
CA SER A 106 15.27 -7.02 6.74
C SER A 106 15.33 -5.67 7.47
N ARG A 107 14.65 -4.65 6.94
CA ARG A 107 14.68 -3.27 7.42
C ARG A 107 13.45 -2.94 8.28
N HIS A 108 12.34 -3.62 8.03
CA HIS A 108 11.10 -3.42 8.76
C HIS A 108 11.23 -3.94 10.19
N ARG A 109 10.53 -3.29 11.12
CA ARG A 109 10.40 -3.69 12.53
C ARG A 109 9.78 -5.07 12.67
N SER A 110 8.89 -5.45 11.75
CA SER A 110 8.32 -6.79 11.64
C SER A 110 8.36 -7.27 10.18
N PRO A 111 8.93 -8.47 9.90
CA PRO A 111 8.93 -9.03 8.55
C PRO A 111 7.57 -9.62 8.15
N TYR A 112 6.59 -9.71 9.06
CA TYR A 112 5.35 -10.46 8.87
C TYR A 112 4.60 -10.12 7.58
N TYR A 113 4.37 -8.83 7.30
CA TYR A 113 3.65 -8.44 6.09
C TYR A 113 4.50 -8.58 4.82
N CYS A 114 5.82 -8.40 4.91
CA CYS A 114 6.72 -8.68 3.80
C CYS A 114 6.71 -10.17 3.43
N ASP A 115 6.75 -11.06 4.43
CA ASP A 115 6.62 -12.51 4.23
C ASP A 115 5.28 -12.85 3.56
N LYS A 116 4.18 -12.23 4.02
CA LYS A 116 2.85 -12.39 3.40
C LYS A 116 2.74 -11.87 1.98
N LEU A 117 3.58 -10.92 1.56
CA LEU A 117 3.64 -10.46 0.17
C LEU A 117 4.48 -11.40 -0.72
N LEU A 118 5.50 -12.04 -0.15
CA LEU A 118 6.34 -13.02 -0.85
C LEU A 118 5.64 -14.38 -1.07
N GLU A 119 4.55 -14.63 -0.34
CA GLU A 119 3.68 -15.81 -0.48
C GLU A 119 2.55 -15.64 -1.54
N LEU A 120 2.43 -14.46 -2.17
CA LEU A 120 1.41 -14.18 -3.20
C LEU A 120 1.71 -14.85 -4.54
#